data_AF-A0A9Q3F503-F1
#
_entry.id   AF-A0A9Q3F503-F1
#
_cell.length_a   1.000
_cell.length_b   1.000
_cell.length_c   1.000
_cell.angle_alpha   90.00
_cell.angle_beta   90.00
_cell.angle_gamma   90.00
#
_symmetry.space_group_name_H-M   'P 1'
#
loop_
_entity.id
_entity.type
_entity.pdbx_description
1 polymer ?
#
loop_
_entity_poly.entity_id
_entity_poly.type
_entity_poly.pdbx_seq_one_letter_code
_entity_poly.pdbx_strand_id
1 'polypeptide(L)'
;MKPSPNQSDMVTIKNVLKPLIDELIELNCGVKVITPNHPRGQYVFVKLVGLIGNIVETHKAGGFMSHSAKYFCSWCELKNMERTHVKLGKPCKRLSVFSASSRWQEANSTTEKQRLAQYCGI
;
A
#
# COMPACT_ATOMS: atom_id res chain seq x y z
N MET A 1 -4.30 -16.48 -0.21
CA MET A 1 -5.66 -16.00 0.12
C MET A 1 -6.46 -16.04 -1.17
N LYS A 2 -7.46 -16.93 -1.29
CA LYS A 2 -8.39 -16.88 -2.44
C LYS A 2 -9.37 -15.73 -2.22
N PRO A 3 -9.66 -14.90 -3.24
CA PRO A 3 -10.66 -13.86 -3.10
C PRO A 3 -12.04 -14.47 -2.87
N SER A 4 -12.92 -13.72 -2.20
CA SER A 4 -14.36 -13.95 -2.32
C SER A 4 -14.77 -13.79 -3.80
N PRO A 5 -15.81 -14.46 -4.32
CA PRO A 5 -16.19 -14.41 -5.74
C PRO A 5 -16.33 -13.00 -6.32
N ASN A 6 -16.69 -12.02 -5.48
CA ASN A 6 -16.87 -10.62 -5.88
C ASN A 6 -15.68 -9.71 -5.54
N GLN A 7 -14.56 -10.27 -5.11
CA GLN A 7 -13.37 -9.51 -4.75
C GLN A 7 -12.26 -9.74 -5.77
N SER A 8 -11.61 -8.66 -6.17
CA SER A 8 -10.39 -8.75 -6.96
C SER A 8 -9.28 -9.44 -6.15
N ASP A 9 -8.52 -10.30 -6.82
CA ASP A 9 -7.27 -10.82 -6.30
C ASP A 9 -6.15 -9.75 -6.36
N MET A 10 -5.10 -9.96 -5.57
CA MET A 10 -3.99 -8.99 -5.46
C MET A 10 -3.17 -8.85 -6.75
N VAL A 11 -3.13 -9.88 -7.60
CA VAL A 11 -2.42 -9.85 -8.89
C VAL A 11 -3.17 -8.94 -9.85
N THR A 12 -4.49 -9.09 -9.93
CA THR A 12 -5.37 -8.25 -10.74
C THR A 12 -5.28 -6.78 -10.31
N ILE A 13 -5.41 -6.50 -9.00
CA ILE A 13 -5.27 -5.13 -8.47
C ILE A 13 -3.89 -4.55 -8.84
N LYS A 14 -2.81 -5.30 -8.62
CA LYS A 14 -1.45 -4.88 -8.99
C LYS A 14 -1.35 -4.56 -10.47
N ASN A 15 -1.84 -5.44 -11.35
CA ASN A 15 -1.73 -5.26 -12.79
C ASN A 15 -2.49 -4.03 -13.29
N VAL A 16 -3.66 -3.75 -12.71
CA VAL A 16 -4.46 -2.55 -13.02
C VAL A 16 -3.78 -1.28 -12.49
N LEU A 17 -3.26 -1.30 -11.27
CA LEU A 17 -2.65 -0.11 -10.65
C LEU A 17 -1.24 0.18 -11.14
N LYS A 18 -0.50 -0.82 -11.62
CA LYS A 18 0.90 -0.68 -12.02
C LYS A 18 1.16 0.49 -12.99
N PRO A 19 0.46 0.65 -14.13
CA PRO A 19 0.73 1.77 -15.03
C PRO A 19 0.53 3.13 -14.36
N LEU A 20 -0.52 3.28 -13.54
CA LEU A 20 -0.78 4.51 -12.79
C LEU A 20 0.33 4.81 -11.77
N ILE A 21 0.79 3.78 -11.07
CA ILE A 21 1.88 3.92 -10.08
C ILE A 21 3.19 4.32 -10.79
N ASP A 22 3.50 3.70 -11.93
CA ASP A 22 4.71 4.00 -12.70
C ASP A 22 4.70 5.47 -13.17
N GLU A 23 3.59 5.98 -13.71
CA GLU A 23 3.43 7.40 -14.06
C GLU A 23 3.52 8.34 -12.85
N LEU A 24 2.89 7.98 -11.74
CA LEU A 24 2.94 8.77 -10.51
C LEU A 24 4.37 8.88 -9.95
N ILE A 25 5.18 7.83 -10.10
CA ILE A 25 6.59 7.87 -9.68
C ILE A 25 7.38 8.88 -10.53
N GLU A 26 7.15 8.93 -11.84
CA GLU A 26 7.77 9.94 -12.72
C GLU A 26 7.34 11.36 -12.35
N LEU A 27 6.03 11.58 -12.19
CA LEU A 27 5.45 12.88 -11.83
C LEU A 27 5.81 13.32 -10.40
N ASN A 28 6.21 12.39 -9.54
CA ASN A 28 6.65 12.69 -8.18
C ASN A 28 8.01 13.42 -8.16
N CYS A 29 8.85 13.24 -9.17
CA CYS A 29 10.10 14.00 -9.37
C CYS A 29 9.87 15.38 -9.99
N GLY A 30 8.67 15.64 -10.50
CA GLY A 30 8.27 16.89 -11.13
C GLY A 30 8.56 16.90 -12.63
N VAL A 31 7.60 17.38 -13.41
CA VAL A 31 7.73 17.52 -14.86
C VAL A 31 7.62 18.99 -15.26
N LYS A 32 8.43 19.41 -16.23
CA LYS A 32 8.36 20.77 -16.76
C LYS A 32 7.30 20.84 -17.85
N VAL A 33 6.20 21.54 -17.55
CA VAL A 33 5.11 21.76 -18.50
C VAL A 33 5.25 23.14 -19.12
N ILE A 34 5.32 23.20 -20.45
CA ILE A 34 5.36 24.46 -21.20
C ILE A 34 3.96 24.76 -21.71
N THR A 35 3.48 25.97 -21.48
CA THR A 35 2.17 26.45 -21.95
C THR A 35 2.34 27.81 -22.61
N PRO A 36 1.40 28.25 -23.47
CA PRO A 36 1.47 29.59 -24.08
C PRO A 36 1.59 30.72 -23.05
N ASN A 37 0.90 30.59 -21.91
CA ASN A 37 0.95 31.56 -20.81
C ASN A 37 2.23 31.45 -19.96
N HIS A 38 2.97 30.35 -20.06
CA HIS A 38 4.22 30.11 -19.34
C HIS A 38 5.30 29.59 -20.31
N PRO A 39 5.85 30.46 -21.18
CA PRO A 39 6.80 30.07 -22.23
C PRO A 39 8.14 29.56 -21.66
N ARG A 40 8.50 29.94 -20.43
CA ARG A 40 9.66 29.39 -19.71
C ARG A 40 9.40 28.02 -19.07
N GLY A 41 8.15 27.55 -19.12
CA GLY A 41 7.64 26.35 -18.45
C GLY A 41 7.45 26.51 -16.95
N GLN A 42 6.64 25.62 -16.37
CA GLN A 42 6.42 25.50 -14.93
C GLN A 42 6.61 24.04 -14.51
N TYR A 43 7.25 23.82 -13.37
CA TYR A 43 7.32 22.47 -12.79
C TYR A 43 6.00 22.12 -12.13
N VAL A 44 5.44 20.98 -12.53
CA VAL A 44 4.24 20.39 -11.94
C VAL A 44 4.64 19.09 -11.26
N PHE A 45 4.19 18.92 -10.01
CA PHE A 45 4.43 17.73 -9.22
C PHE A 45 3.09 17.06 -8.93
N VAL A 46 3.03 15.74 -9.10
CA VAL A 46 1.86 14.96 -8.68
C VAL A 46 2.26 14.05 -7.53
N LYS A 47 1.46 14.06 -6.47
CA LYS A 47 1.67 13.25 -5.27
C LYS A 47 0.42 12.42 -5.00
N LEU A 48 0.59 11.12 -4.75
CA LEU A 48 -0.50 10.27 -4.27
C LEU A 48 -0.72 10.53 -2.77
N VAL A 49 -1.91 10.99 -2.42
CA VAL A 49 -2.24 11.41 -1.03
C VAL A 49 -2.91 10.29 -0.23
N GLY A 50 -3.67 9.40 -0.88
CA GLY A 50 -4.34 8.30 -0.17
C GLY A 50 -5.03 7.30 -1.10
N LEU A 51 -5.40 6.16 -0.52
CA LEU A 51 -6.21 5.12 -1.16
C LEU A 51 -7.65 5.27 -0.65
N ILE A 52 -8.61 5.44 -1.57
CA ILE A 52 -10.03 5.57 -1.24
C ILE A 52 -10.74 4.29 -1.67
N GLY A 53 -11.50 3.70 -0.75
CA GLY A 53 -12.26 2.48 -0.96
C GLY A 53 -12.70 1.90 0.37
N ASN A 54 -13.37 0.75 0.34
CA ASN A 54 -13.66 0.05 1.58
C ASN A 54 -12.35 -0.50 2.19
N ILE A 55 -12.41 -0.90 3.47
CA ILE A 55 -11.23 -1.31 4.22
C ILE A 55 -10.50 -2.52 3.59
N VAL A 56 -11.24 -3.46 2.98
CA VAL A 56 -10.63 -4.67 2.43
C VAL A 56 -9.87 -4.35 1.14
N GLU A 57 -10.43 -3.52 0.28
CA GLU A 57 -9.86 -3.16 -1.00
C GLU A 57 -8.67 -2.22 -0.82
N THR A 58 -8.79 -1.25 0.10
CA THR A 58 -7.68 -0.36 0.45
C THR A 58 -6.53 -1.11 1.10
N HIS A 59 -6.80 -2.13 1.93
CA HIS A 59 -5.75 -2.98 2.49
C HIS A 59 -5.03 -3.78 1.39
N LYS A 60 -5.76 -4.42 0.48
CA LYS A 60 -5.13 -5.15 -0.65
C LYS A 60 -4.29 -4.23 -1.53
N ALA A 61 -4.82 -3.06 -1.88
CA ALA A 61 -4.11 -2.08 -2.71
C ALA A 61 -2.88 -1.51 -1.99
N GLY A 62 -2.97 -1.30 -0.68
CA GLY A 62 -1.88 -0.78 0.16
C GLY A 62 -0.85 -1.83 0.57
N GLY A 63 -1.07 -3.11 0.26
CA GLY A 63 -0.21 -4.20 0.75
C GLY A 63 -0.31 -4.35 2.26
N PHE A 64 -1.54 -4.40 2.77
CA PHE A 64 -1.88 -4.70 4.15
C PHE A 64 -2.72 -5.97 4.22
N MET A 65 -2.55 -6.70 5.31
CA MET A 65 -3.34 -7.88 5.57
C MET A 65 -4.77 -7.55 6.02
N SER A 66 -5.65 -8.56 5.95
CA SER A 66 -7.05 -8.42 6.35
C SER A 66 -7.23 -8.24 7.86
N HIS A 67 -8.47 -8.01 8.28
CA HIS A 67 -8.85 -7.90 9.68
C HIS A 67 -8.51 -9.15 10.53
N SER A 68 -8.20 -10.30 9.95
CA SER A 68 -7.85 -11.50 10.72
C SER A 68 -6.36 -11.61 11.05
N ALA A 69 -5.50 -10.76 10.48
CA ALA A 69 -4.07 -10.81 10.71
C ALA A 69 -3.67 -10.39 12.12
N LYS A 70 -2.45 -10.77 12.53
CA LYS A 70 -1.89 -10.41 13.84
C LYS A 70 -1.89 -8.89 14.02
N TYR A 71 -1.39 -8.16 13.02
CA TYR A 71 -1.54 -6.71 12.90
C TYR A 71 -2.54 -6.44 11.80
N PHE A 72 -3.67 -5.85 12.18
CA PHE A 72 -4.82 -5.68 11.28
C PHE A 72 -5.05 -4.24 10.87
N CYS A 73 -4.43 -3.27 11.55
CA CYS A 73 -4.63 -1.85 11.31
C CYS A 73 -3.52 -1.33 10.38
N SER A 74 -3.90 -0.70 9.27
CA SER A 74 -2.96 -0.09 8.33
C SER A 74 -2.30 1.19 8.90
N TRP A 75 -2.85 1.75 9.98
CA TRP A 75 -2.42 3.03 10.55
C TRP A 75 -1.54 2.85 11.79
N CYS A 76 -1.69 1.74 12.52
CA CYS A 76 -0.97 1.52 13.77
C CYS A 76 -0.66 0.03 14.03
N GLU A 77 0.35 -0.21 14.84
CA GLU A 77 0.84 -1.54 15.24
C GLU A 77 -0.04 -2.15 16.35
N LEU A 78 -1.36 -2.17 16.18
CA LEU A 78 -2.29 -2.80 17.12
C LEU A 78 -2.49 -4.28 16.78
N LYS A 79 -2.36 -5.15 17.80
CA LYS A 79 -2.59 -6.58 17.62
C LYS A 79 -4.08 -6.91 17.63
N ASN A 80 -4.49 -7.89 16.84
CA ASN A 80 -5.88 -8.34 16.80
C ASN A 80 -6.40 -8.84 18.16
N MET A 81 -5.53 -9.48 18.96
CA MET A 81 -5.87 -9.90 20.34
C MET A 81 -6.16 -8.72 21.28
N GLU A 82 -5.67 -7.53 20.95
CA GLU A 82 -5.83 -6.31 21.75
C GLU A 82 -6.98 -5.42 21.21
N ARG A 83 -7.71 -5.87 20.17
CA ARG A 83 -8.76 -5.09 19.49
C ARG A 83 -9.88 -4.61 20.42
N THR A 84 -10.19 -5.37 21.46
CA THR A 84 -11.24 -5.04 22.45
C THR A 84 -10.92 -3.76 23.22
N HIS A 85 -9.65 -3.37 23.28
CA HIS A 85 -9.21 -2.12 23.83
C HIS A 85 -9.28 -1.08 22.72
N VAL A 86 -10.26 -0.16 22.77
CA VAL A 86 -10.41 0.96 21.83
C VAL A 86 -9.27 1.97 22.06
N LYS A 87 -8.06 1.59 21.65
CA LYS A 87 -6.82 2.35 21.78
C LYS A 87 -6.08 2.30 20.47
N LEU A 88 -5.52 3.44 20.08
CA LEU A 88 -4.58 3.48 18.96
C LEU A 88 -3.27 2.83 19.42
N GLY A 89 -2.76 1.92 18.59
CA GLY A 89 -1.40 1.41 18.73
C GLY A 89 -0.38 2.47 18.34
N LYS A 90 0.89 2.08 18.39
CA LYS A 90 1.98 2.92 17.86
C LYS A 90 1.77 3.16 16.36
N PRO A 91 1.86 4.41 15.85
CA PRO A 91 1.69 4.68 14.43
C PRO A 91 2.66 3.90 13.55
N CYS A 92 2.14 3.34 12.45
CA CYS A 92 2.96 2.66 11.44
C CYS A 92 3.88 3.68 10.77
N LYS A 93 5.18 3.39 10.70
CA LYS A 93 6.14 4.24 9.99
C LYS A 93 6.23 3.80 8.53
N ARG A 94 6.24 4.76 7.60
CA ARG A 94 6.41 4.47 6.16
C ARG A 94 7.61 3.56 5.86
N LEU A 95 8.73 3.80 6.54
CA LEU A 95 9.96 3.03 6.35
C LEU A 95 9.84 1.58 6.85
N SER A 96 9.08 1.32 7.92
CA SER A 96 8.89 -0.05 8.41
C SER A 96 7.99 -0.84 7.46
N VAL A 97 6.93 -0.21 6.95
CA VAL A 97 6.07 -0.81 5.91
C VAL A 97 6.88 -1.11 4.65
N PHE A 98 7.64 -0.12 4.15
CA PHE A 98 8.43 -0.27 2.94
C PHE A 98 9.49 -1.38 3.05
N SER A 99 10.27 -1.40 4.14
CA SER A 99 11.28 -2.45 4.37
C SER A 99 10.67 -3.85 4.50
N ALA A 100 9.50 -3.97 5.14
CA ALA A 100 8.79 -5.22 5.20
C ALA A 100 8.31 -5.66 3.80
N SER A 101 7.78 -4.73 3.00
CA SER A 101 7.32 -5.01 1.63
C SER A 101 8.47 -5.43 0.71
N SER A 102 9.64 -4.81 0.81
CA SER A 102 10.85 -5.22 0.07
C SER A 102 11.26 -6.65 0.43
N ARG A 103 11.34 -6.98 1.73
CA ARG A 103 11.63 -8.34 2.20
C ARG A 103 10.62 -9.36 1.69
N TRP A 104 9.33 -8.98 1.64
CA TRP A 104 8.27 -9.83 1.08
C TRP A 104 8.45 -10.05 -0.43
N GLN A 105 8.87 -9.02 -1.18
CA GLN A 105 9.13 -9.14 -2.61
C GLN A 105 10.32 -10.07 -2.89
N GLU A 106 11.40 -9.91 -2.12
CA GLU A 106 12.66 -10.67 -2.20
C GLU A 106 12.56 -12.12 -1.71
N ALA A 107 11.51 -12.46 -0.93
CA ALA A 107 11.32 -13.81 -0.42
C ALA A 107 11.15 -14.85 -1.55
N ASN A 108 11.80 -16.01 -1.40
CA ASN A 108 11.92 -17.02 -2.46
C ASN A 108 10.75 -18.00 -2.51
N SER A 109 9.90 -18.04 -1.46
CA SER A 109 8.79 -19.00 -1.39
C SER A 109 7.47 -18.34 -0.97
N THR A 110 6.37 -18.91 -1.42
CA THR A 110 5.02 -18.50 -1.03
C THR A 110 4.81 -18.63 0.48
N THR A 111 5.41 -19.64 1.11
CA THR A 111 5.34 -19.86 2.57
C THR A 111 6.05 -18.74 3.34
N GLU A 112 7.24 -18.35 2.88
CA GLU A 112 7.99 -17.25 3.50
C GLU A 112 7.27 -15.92 3.33
N LYS A 113 6.72 -15.66 2.14
CA LYS A 113 5.86 -14.50 1.87
C LYS A 113 4.66 -14.45 2.83
N GLN A 114 3.98 -15.57 3.03
CA GLN A 114 2.86 -15.65 3.97
C GLN A 114 3.30 -15.41 5.42
N ARG A 115 4.46 -15.95 5.83
CA ARG A 115 5.01 -15.75 7.18
C ARG A 115 5.36 -14.29 7.42
N LEU A 116 6.05 -13.64 6.48
CA LEU A 116 6.39 -12.21 6.56
C LEU A 116 5.13 -11.35 6.62
N ALA A 117 4.14 -11.67 5.79
CA ALA A 117 2.88 -10.94 5.76
C ALA A 117 2.12 -11.01 7.09
N GLN A 118 2.00 -12.22 7.65
CA GLN A 118 1.37 -12.43 8.96
C GLN A 118 2.14 -11.76 10.11
N TYR A 119 3.47 -11.76 10.05
CA TYR A 119 4.30 -11.19 11.10
C TYR A 119 4.31 -9.67 11.08
N CYS A 120 4.36 -9.07 9.89
CA CYS A 120 4.51 -7.62 9.70
C CYS A 120 3.18 -6.89 9.50
N GLY A 121 2.07 -7.59 9.22
CA GLY A 121 0.77 -6.97 8.93
C GLY A 121 0.65 -6.37 7.52
N ILE A 122 1.59 -6.71 6.63
CA ILE A 122 1.66 -6.27 5.23
C ILE A 122 1.29 -7.39 4.26
#